data_AF-A0A965ALG3-F1
#
_entry.id   AF-A0A965ALG3-F1
#
_cell.length_a   1.000
_cell.length_b   1.000
_cell.length_c   1.000
_cell.angle_alpha   90.00
_cell.angle_beta   90.00
_cell.angle_gamma   90.00
#
_symmetry.space_group_name_H-M   'P 1'
#
loop_
_entity.id
_entity.type
_entity.pdbx_description
1 polymer ?
#
loop_
_entity_poly.entity_id
_entity_poly.type
_entity_poly.pdbx_seq_one_letter_code
_entity_poly.pdbx_strand_id
1 'polypeptide(L)'
;MKTADPALVRAKSALSPNWHFLESPQSVQSGLVALVPCPSGPLPPSPSLRCLRPLLPTDLLVPRPAVSIVRCDGHRGCVADVALLARGIPLFPVDRWCHLADLAAARSSCSYRIGWAAIFLKAYGKVVRQTPALRSWFLPGLRPRLATTNQNVATVAVNRSEDGSERLCWGRLDRPEELPLLAIQQFIDDCGHKPIEDMFKRQLELEMLPGWLRRLVLRWNHRSRSTKRAARLGTYSLSTLAGLGGSNRFHPTLCTTSLSYQPLEPDGRCLVTLIADHRVVDGALVARSLAQLETILQHDLVSELHSLAAPSAGHEPPSAAA
;
A
#
# COMPACT_ATOMS: atom_id res chain seq x y z
N MET A 1 -28.69 1.71 -40.39
CA MET A 1 -28.93 2.94 -41.18
C MET A 1 -29.47 4.01 -40.24
N LYS A 2 -28.53 4.79 -39.67
CA LYS A 2 -28.69 6.15 -39.12
C LYS A 2 -27.28 6.58 -38.69
N THR A 3 -26.66 7.29 -39.60
CA THR A 3 -25.32 7.87 -39.57
C THR A 3 -25.30 9.08 -38.63
N ALA A 4 -24.27 9.18 -37.79
CA ALA A 4 -23.88 10.42 -37.11
C ALA A 4 -22.48 10.81 -37.59
N ASP A 5 -22.40 12.07 -37.98
CA ASP A 5 -21.35 12.77 -38.72
C ASP A 5 -20.10 13.07 -37.85
N PRO A 6 -18.85 12.97 -38.37
CA PRO A 6 -17.63 13.14 -37.60
C PRO A 6 -17.03 14.53 -37.82
N ALA A 7 -17.24 15.47 -36.89
CA ALA A 7 -16.54 16.74 -36.89
C ALA A 7 -16.49 17.38 -35.48
N LEU A 8 -15.60 16.89 -34.63
CA LEU A 8 -15.02 17.71 -33.54
C LEU A 8 -13.67 17.12 -33.12
N VAL A 9 -12.69 17.34 -34.00
CA VAL A 9 -11.26 17.18 -33.74
C VAL A 9 -10.72 18.51 -33.20
N ARG A 10 -9.78 18.40 -32.24
CA ARG A 10 -8.90 19.44 -31.63
C ARG A 10 -9.52 20.34 -30.56
N ALA A 11 -9.19 20.06 -29.30
CA ALA A 11 -8.08 20.73 -28.59
C ALA A 11 -8.14 20.43 -27.08
N LYS A 12 -7.12 19.73 -26.55
CA LYS A 12 -6.44 19.99 -25.27
C LYS A 12 -5.49 18.83 -24.96
N SER A 13 -4.30 18.95 -25.55
CA SER A 13 -3.08 18.31 -25.05
C SER A 13 -2.54 19.11 -23.86
N ALA A 14 -1.71 18.44 -23.07
CA ALA A 14 -0.81 18.95 -22.05
C ALA A 14 -1.43 19.10 -20.65
N LEU A 15 -1.09 18.16 -19.77
CA LEU A 15 -0.46 18.42 -18.48
C LEU A 15 -0.04 17.06 -17.88
N SER A 16 1.17 16.63 -18.24
CA SER A 16 1.91 15.55 -17.58
C SER A 16 2.76 16.20 -16.47
N PRO A 17 2.75 15.73 -15.21
CA PRO A 17 3.73 16.17 -14.24
C PRO A 17 4.98 15.28 -14.33
N ASN A 18 6.05 15.83 -14.93
CA ASN A 18 7.41 15.29 -14.82
C ASN A 18 7.92 15.52 -13.39
N TRP A 19 8.16 14.44 -12.65
CA TRP A 19 8.89 14.49 -11.38
C TRP A 19 10.39 14.57 -11.68
N HIS A 20 10.95 15.78 -11.66
CA HIS A 20 12.40 15.98 -11.64
C HIS A 20 12.89 16.08 -10.19
N PHE A 21 13.74 15.13 -9.82
CA PHE A 21 14.65 15.21 -8.68
C PHE A 21 15.64 16.36 -8.88
N LEU A 22 15.80 17.21 -7.86
CA LEU A 22 16.95 18.10 -7.71
C LEU A 22 17.47 17.95 -6.29
N GLU A 23 18.71 17.47 -6.18
CA GLU A 23 19.51 17.43 -4.97
C GLU A 23 20.30 18.73 -4.78
N SER A 24 20.59 19.01 -3.50
CA SER A 24 21.74 19.76 -2.95
C SER A 24 21.61 21.30 -2.78
N PRO A 25 22.49 21.96 -1.98
CA PRO A 25 22.34 22.12 -0.52
C PRO A 25 22.54 23.58 -0.02
N GLN A 26 22.30 23.79 1.28
CA GLN A 26 22.77 24.86 2.19
C GLN A 26 23.23 26.24 1.63
N SER A 27 22.65 27.32 2.16
CA SER A 27 23.43 28.37 2.85
C SER A 27 22.54 29.37 3.61
N VAL A 28 22.99 29.70 4.81
CA VAL A 28 22.46 30.70 5.74
C VAL A 28 23.14 32.03 5.42
N GLN A 29 22.38 33.13 5.27
CA GLN A 29 22.92 34.48 5.48
C GLN A 29 21.88 35.40 6.15
N SER A 30 22.32 35.92 7.30
CA SER A 30 21.71 36.96 8.12
C SER A 30 21.82 38.33 7.44
N GLY A 31 20.75 39.14 7.49
CA GLY A 31 20.72 40.51 6.99
C GLY A 31 20.29 41.50 8.07
N LEU A 32 21.17 42.45 8.33
CA LEU A 32 21.19 43.48 9.39
C LEU A 32 20.08 44.55 9.21
N VAL A 33 19.50 45.00 10.33
CA VAL A 33 18.55 46.12 10.41
C VAL A 33 19.28 47.46 10.35
N ALA A 34 18.88 48.34 9.43
CA ALA A 34 19.35 49.72 9.36
C ALA A 34 18.40 50.67 10.10
N LEU A 35 18.94 51.39 11.09
CA LEU A 35 18.30 52.49 11.82
C LEU A 35 18.25 53.76 10.95
N VAL A 36 17.07 54.38 10.87
CA VAL A 36 16.88 55.72 10.30
C VAL A 36 16.75 56.74 11.45
N PRO A 37 17.45 57.89 11.40
CA PRO A 37 17.46 58.87 12.49
C PRO A 37 16.21 59.76 12.51
N CYS A 38 15.78 60.09 13.72
CA CYS A 38 14.63 60.92 14.06
C CYS A 38 14.99 62.42 14.03
N PRO A 39 14.18 63.31 13.43
CA PRO A 39 14.39 64.75 13.56
C PRO A 39 13.70 65.33 14.81
N SER A 40 14.45 66.17 15.50
CA SER A 40 14.12 66.92 16.72
C SER A 40 13.11 68.05 16.47
N GLY A 41 12.02 68.06 17.24
CA GLY A 41 11.04 69.14 17.31
C GLY A 41 10.58 69.40 18.76
N PRO A 42 10.10 70.61 19.09
CA PRO A 42 9.96 71.08 20.47
C PRO A 42 8.71 70.54 21.19
N LEU A 43 8.85 70.37 22.51
CA LEU A 43 7.87 69.82 23.45
C LEU A 43 6.66 70.75 23.69
N PRO A 44 5.41 70.24 23.63
CA PRO A 44 4.23 70.91 24.17
C PRO A 44 3.97 70.51 25.66
N PRO A 45 3.19 71.32 26.40
CA PRO A 45 3.12 71.29 27.87
C PRO A 45 2.34 70.09 28.43
N SER A 46 2.75 69.67 29.63
CA SER A 46 2.23 68.54 30.39
C SER A 46 0.74 68.67 30.76
N PRO A 47 -0.12 67.71 30.39
CA PRO A 47 -1.43 67.58 30.99
C PRO A 47 -1.39 66.58 32.16
N SER A 48 -1.79 67.11 33.33
CA SER A 48 -2.35 66.46 34.52
C SER A 48 -2.41 64.92 34.57
N LEU A 49 -1.82 64.37 35.63
CA LEU A 49 -1.99 63.00 36.14
C LEU A 49 -3.48 62.64 36.29
N ARG A 50 -4.07 62.04 35.24
CA ARG A 50 -5.34 61.32 35.31
C ARG A 50 -5.11 59.89 34.81
N CYS A 51 -5.22 58.95 35.74
CA CYS A 51 -5.37 57.51 35.53
C CYS A 51 -4.52 56.87 34.42
N LEU A 52 -3.26 56.57 34.73
CA LEU A 52 -2.52 55.49 34.08
C LEU A 52 -3.19 54.15 34.43
N ARG A 53 -4.23 53.78 33.67
CA ARG A 53 -4.56 52.37 33.49
C ARG A 53 -3.50 51.86 32.52
N PRO A 54 -2.67 50.85 32.86
CA PRO A 54 -1.76 50.29 31.87
C PRO A 54 -2.63 49.74 30.74
N LEU A 55 -2.59 50.40 29.58
CA LEU A 55 -2.88 49.76 28.32
C LEU A 55 -1.78 48.71 28.17
N LEU A 56 -2.00 47.54 28.75
CA LEU A 56 -1.30 46.33 28.33
C LEU A 56 -1.42 46.32 26.80
N PRO A 57 -0.31 46.25 26.06
CA PRO A 57 -0.40 45.99 24.62
C PRO A 57 -1.32 44.79 24.49
N THR A 58 -2.32 44.89 23.62
CA THR A 58 -3.22 43.80 23.28
C THR A 58 -2.35 42.61 22.97
N ASP A 59 -2.16 41.76 23.99
CA ASP A 59 -1.13 40.73 23.96
C ASP A 59 -1.40 39.92 22.71
N LEU A 60 -0.37 39.85 21.88
CA LEU A 60 -0.20 38.90 20.79
C LEU A 60 -1.07 37.69 21.11
N LEU A 61 -2.23 37.59 20.46
CA LEU A 61 -3.17 36.52 20.72
C LEU A 61 -2.50 35.27 20.16
N VAL A 62 -1.63 34.65 20.97
CA VAL A 62 -1.02 33.37 20.67
C VAL A 62 -2.19 32.46 20.37
N PRO A 63 -2.34 31.96 19.13
CA PRO A 63 -3.45 31.11 18.79
C PRO A 63 -3.47 29.98 19.80
N ARG A 64 -4.53 29.91 20.61
CA ARG A 64 -4.70 28.78 21.51
C ARG A 64 -4.66 27.52 20.64
N PRO A 65 -3.94 26.46 21.02
CA PRO A 65 -3.99 25.22 20.28
C PRO A 65 -5.45 24.77 20.19
N ALA A 66 -6.03 24.92 19.00
CA ALA A 66 -7.42 24.60 18.72
C ALA A 66 -7.47 23.20 18.11
N VAL A 67 -8.25 22.31 18.71
CA VAL A 67 -8.47 20.96 18.19
C VAL A 67 -9.69 20.99 17.30
N SER A 68 -9.54 20.65 16.01
CA SER A 68 -10.66 20.42 15.12
C SER A 68 -11.12 18.96 15.22
N ILE A 69 -12.43 18.77 15.35
CA ILE A 69 -13.04 17.45 15.43
C ILE A 69 -13.91 17.29 14.18
N VAL A 70 -13.60 16.29 13.36
CA VAL A 70 -14.37 15.93 12.17
C VAL A 70 -14.89 14.51 12.30
N ARG A 71 -16.03 14.24 11.65
CA ARG A 71 -16.59 12.88 11.61
C ARG A 71 -15.65 11.98 10.82
N CYS A 72 -15.34 10.81 11.39
CA CYS A 72 -14.65 9.76 10.67
C CYS A 72 -15.55 9.24 9.53
N ASP A 73 -15.05 9.33 8.31
CA ASP A 73 -15.71 8.83 7.11
C ASP A 73 -15.82 7.29 7.10
N GLY A 74 -16.57 6.76 6.12
CA GLY A 74 -16.81 5.33 5.96
C GLY A 74 -15.51 4.53 5.80
N HIS A 75 -14.56 5.03 5.00
CA HIS A 75 -13.34 4.33 4.64
C HIS A 75 -12.34 4.25 5.80
N ARG A 76 -12.03 5.37 6.49
CA ARG A 76 -11.19 5.36 7.71
C ARG A 76 -11.84 4.57 8.82
N GLY A 77 -13.17 4.64 8.94
CA GLY A 77 -13.91 3.80 9.85
C GLY A 77 -13.72 2.31 9.56
N CYS A 78 -13.71 1.90 8.28
CA CYS A 78 -13.50 0.51 7.89
C CYS A 78 -12.09 0.04 8.24
N VAL A 79 -11.07 0.87 7.97
CA VAL A 79 -9.68 0.61 8.38
C VAL A 79 -9.58 0.49 9.91
N ALA A 80 -10.23 1.38 10.66
CA ALA A 80 -10.26 1.32 12.12
C ALA A 80 -10.90 0.03 12.64
N ASP A 81 -11.98 -0.45 12.03
CA ASP A 81 -12.63 -1.71 12.41
C ASP A 81 -11.77 -2.94 12.07
N VAL A 82 -11.04 -2.92 10.96
CA VAL A 82 -10.03 -3.94 10.62
C VAL A 82 -8.91 -3.96 11.67
N ALA A 83 -8.35 -2.79 12.02
CA ALA A 83 -7.31 -2.68 13.04
C ALA A 83 -7.79 -3.15 14.42
N LEU A 84 -9.02 -2.80 14.80
CA LEU A 84 -9.64 -3.24 16.06
C LEU A 84 -9.76 -4.77 16.13
N LEU A 85 -10.14 -5.42 15.03
CA LEU A 85 -10.23 -6.87 14.96
C LEU A 85 -8.84 -7.53 14.94
N ALA A 86 -7.89 -6.96 14.20
CA ALA A 86 -6.52 -7.43 14.12
C ALA A 86 -5.81 -7.38 15.49
N ARG A 87 -6.18 -6.46 16.38
CA ARG A 87 -5.68 -6.42 17.77
C ARG A 87 -5.91 -7.72 18.55
N GLY A 88 -6.92 -8.52 18.17
CA GLY A 88 -7.20 -9.84 18.75
C GLY A 88 -6.41 -10.99 18.11
N ILE A 89 -5.50 -10.68 17.19
CA ILE A 89 -4.61 -11.61 16.50
C ILE A 89 -3.19 -11.33 17.03
N PRO A 90 -2.52 -12.28 17.68
CA PRO A 90 -1.14 -12.10 18.15
C PRO A 90 -0.19 -12.18 16.95
N LEU A 91 -0.17 -11.10 16.17
CA LEU A 91 0.69 -10.95 15.02
C LEU A 91 2.13 -10.69 15.48
N PHE A 92 3.09 -11.39 14.88
CA PHE A 92 4.52 -11.16 15.10
C PHE A 92 5.24 -11.02 13.75
N PRO A 93 6.17 -10.06 13.60
CA PRO A 93 6.99 -9.94 12.41
C PRO A 93 8.25 -10.82 12.51
N VAL A 94 8.67 -11.36 11.38
CA VAL A 94 10.00 -11.97 11.19
C VAL A 94 10.63 -11.34 9.96
N ASP A 95 11.88 -10.93 10.09
CA ASP A 95 12.63 -10.29 9.03
C ASP A 95 13.72 -11.21 8.48
N ARG A 96 13.96 -11.10 7.17
CA ARG A 96 15.09 -11.73 6.50
C ARG A 96 15.65 -10.80 5.44
N TRP A 97 16.98 -10.66 5.41
CA TRP A 97 17.67 -10.08 4.26
C TRP A 97 17.68 -11.08 3.12
N CYS A 98 17.20 -10.65 1.95
CA CYS A 98 17.24 -11.41 0.71
C CYS A 98 18.17 -10.74 -0.30
N HIS A 99 18.96 -11.53 -1.02
CA HIS A 99 19.81 -11.04 -2.11
C HIS A 99 19.05 -11.10 -3.43
N LEU A 100 18.63 -9.94 -3.95
CA LEU A 100 17.75 -9.83 -5.12
C LEU A 100 18.40 -9.11 -6.30
N ALA A 101 19.74 -9.04 -6.35
CA ALA A 101 20.48 -8.37 -7.42
C ALA A 101 20.15 -8.97 -8.80
N ASP A 102 20.23 -10.29 -8.94
CA ASP A 102 19.94 -10.98 -10.21
C ASP A 102 18.47 -10.80 -10.63
N LEU A 103 17.56 -10.84 -9.66
CA LEU A 103 16.15 -10.56 -9.90
C LEU A 103 15.92 -9.11 -10.35
N ALA A 104 16.61 -8.15 -9.76
CA ALA A 104 16.54 -6.75 -10.16
C ALA A 104 17.10 -6.55 -11.58
N ALA A 105 18.18 -7.23 -11.93
CA ALA A 105 18.74 -7.23 -13.28
C ALA A 105 17.77 -7.84 -14.29
N ALA A 106 17.25 -9.05 -14.03
CA ALA A 106 16.26 -9.71 -14.88
C ALA A 106 15.00 -8.87 -15.08
N ARG A 107 14.49 -8.23 -14.02
CA ARG A 107 13.34 -7.33 -14.07
C ARG A 107 13.61 -6.08 -14.92
N SER A 108 14.83 -5.55 -14.88
CA SER A 108 15.22 -4.36 -15.63
C SER A 108 15.45 -4.66 -17.11
N SER A 109 15.88 -5.88 -17.43
CA SER A 109 16.07 -6.36 -18.81
C SER A 109 14.76 -6.86 -19.46
N CYS A 110 13.69 -7.02 -18.68
CA CYS A 110 12.39 -7.46 -19.18
C CYS A 110 11.75 -6.38 -20.08
N SER A 111 11.19 -6.78 -21.22
CA SER A 111 10.52 -5.86 -22.16
C SER A 111 9.25 -5.23 -21.59
N TYR A 112 8.67 -5.85 -20.55
CA TYR A 112 7.48 -5.35 -19.87
C TYR A 112 7.83 -4.76 -18.52
N ARG A 113 7.13 -3.68 -18.15
CA ARG A 113 7.28 -3.06 -16.82
C ARG A 113 6.60 -3.91 -15.75
N ILE A 114 7.32 -4.88 -15.21
CA ILE A 114 6.86 -5.67 -14.07
C ILE A 114 7.30 -5.00 -12.76
N GLY A 115 6.34 -4.72 -11.89
CA GLY A 115 6.55 -4.16 -10.56
C GLY A 115 6.93 -5.22 -9.53
N TRP A 116 7.69 -4.81 -8.51
CA TRP A 116 8.08 -5.68 -7.39
C TRP A 116 6.88 -6.34 -6.72
N ALA A 117 5.76 -5.64 -6.59
CA ALA A 117 4.56 -6.16 -5.94
C ALA A 117 4.04 -7.39 -6.70
N ALA A 118 4.01 -7.38 -8.04
CA ALA A 118 3.58 -8.52 -8.84
C ALA A 118 4.48 -9.75 -8.61
N ILE A 119 5.80 -9.53 -8.59
CA ILE A 119 6.81 -10.57 -8.38
C ILE A 119 6.66 -11.21 -7.00
N PHE A 120 6.63 -10.38 -5.94
CA PHE A 120 6.48 -10.86 -4.57
C PHE A 120 5.13 -11.54 -4.33
N LEU A 121 4.06 -11.03 -4.93
CA LEU A 121 2.73 -11.62 -4.81
C LEU A 121 2.70 -13.04 -5.38
N LYS A 122 3.29 -13.24 -6.57
CA LYS A 122 3.41 -14.55 -7.21
C LYS A 122 4.32 -15.49 -6.42
N ALA A 123 5.53 -15.02 -6.09
CA ALA A 123 6.54 -15.82 -5.40
C ALA A 123 6.02 -16.31 -4.04
N TYR A 124 5.40 -15.43 -3.26
CA TYR A 124 4.82 -15.81 -1.99
C TYR A 124 3.58 -16.70 -2.16
N GLY A 125 2.80 -16.51 -3.22
CA GLY A 125 1.74 -17.44 -3.61
C GLY A 125 2.26 -18.88 -3.75
N LYS A 126 3.41 -19.07 -4.41
CA LYS A 126 4.06 -20.39 -4.54
C LYS A 126 4.47 -20.98 -3.18
N VAL A 127 5.03 -20.17 -2.28
CA VAL A 127 5.36 -20.59 -0.91
C VAL A 127 4.11 -21.03 -0.13
N VAL A 128 3.04 -20.24 -0.20
CA VAL A 128 1.76 -20.56 0.45
C VAL A 128 1.12 -21.81 -0.14
N ARG A 129 1.27 -22.06 -1.45
CA ARG A 129 0.82 -23.30 -2.09
C ARG A 129 1.50 -24.53 -1.50
N GLN A 130 2.81 -24.45 -1.26
CA GLN A 130 3.64 -25.53 -0.72
C GLN A 130 3.54 -25.68 0.80
N THR A 131 3.07 -24.65 1.51
CA THR A 131 3.02 -24.62 2.98
C THR A 131 1.59 -24.37 3.48
N PRO A 132 0.76 -25.41 3.67
CA PRO A 132 -0.66 -25.26 4.02
C PRO A 132 -0.91 -24.42 5.28
N ALA A 133 -0.01 -24.48 6.27
CA ALA A 133 -0.10 -23.70 7.51
C ALA A 133 -0.17 -22.18 7.27
N LEU A 134 0.45 -21.65 6.22
CA LEU A 134 0.42 -20.21 5.89
C LEU A 134 -0.96 -19.75 5.38
N ARG A 135 -1.81 -20.68 4.95
CA ARG A 135 -3.22 -20.43 4.55
C ARG A 135 -4.22 -21.05 5.52
N SER A 136 -3.78 -21.37 6.73
CA SER A 136 -4.64 -21.86 7.81
C SER A 136 -5.03 -20.72 8.75
N TRP A 137 -6.22 -20.70 9.34
CA TRP A 137 -6.60 -19.70 10.34
C TRP A 137 -7.12 -20.33 11.62
N PHE A 138 -6.93 -19.59 12.72
CA PHE A 138 -7.40 -19.99 14.03
C PHE A 138 -8.92 -19.80 14.18
N LEU A 139 -9.59 -20.85 14.64
CA LEU A 139 -11.01 -20.85 14.97
C LEU A 139 -11.20 -20.92 16.49
N PRO A 140 -11.63 -19.83 17.12
CA PRO A 140 -11.92 -19.83 18.54
C PRO A 140 -13.17 -20.66 18.85
N GLY A 141 -13.25 -21.19 20.06
CA GLY A 141 -14.37 -21.97 20.59
C GLY A 141 -13.94 -22.75 21.82
N LEU A 142 -14.85 -23.53 22.41
CA LEU A 142 -14.55 -24.40 23.55
C LEU A 142 -13.41 -25.38 23.25
N ARG A 143 -13.29 -25.78 21.98
CA ARG A 143 -12.16 -26.56 21.46
C ARG A 143 -11.53 -25.77 20.31
N PRO A 144 -10.44 -25.04 20.55
CA PRO A 144 -9.71 -24.32 19.51
C PRO A 144 -9.33 -25.24 18.36
N ARG A 145 -9.46 -24.76 17.12
CA ARG A 145 -9.17 -25.53 15.90
C ARG A 145 -8.44 -24.67 14.90
N LEU A 146 -7.69 -25.30 14.01
CA LEU A 146 -7.16 -24.67 12.81
C LEU A 146 -8.01 -25.10 11.62
N ALA A 147 -8.38 -24.14 10.77
CA ALA A 147 -9.00 -24.43 9.47
C ALA A 147 -8.00 -24.11 8.37
N THR A 148 -7.85 -25.02 7.42
CA THR A 148 -6.93 -24.89 6.28
C THR A 148 -7.73 -24.92 4.99
N THR A 149 -7.49 -23.96 4.10
CA THR A 149 -8.12 -23.94 2.77
C THR A 149 -7.16 -24.53 1.74
N ASN A 150 -7.68 -25.00 0.59
CA ASN A 150 -6.89 -25.30 -0.60
C ASN A 150 -6.81 -24.13 -1.58
N GLN A 151 -7.65 -23.12 -1.41
CA GLN A 151 -7.64 -21.89 -2.21
C GLN A 151 -6.45 -21.02 -1.83
N ASN A 152 -5.91 -20.29 -2.79
CA ASN A 152 -4.89 -19.29 -2.54
C ASN A 152 -5.37 -17.95 -3.07
N VAL A 153 -5.63 -16.99 -2.19
CA VAL A 153 -6.19 -15.69 -2.55
C VAL A 153 -5.31 -14.62 -1.93
N ALA A 154 -4.58 -13.91 -2.77
CA ALA A 154 -3.76 -12.76 -2.38
C ALA A 154 -4.65 -11.55 -2.10
N THR A 155 -4.48 -10.90 -0.95
CA THR A 155 -5.05 -9.58 -0.67
C THR A 155 -3.97 -8.51 -0.78
N VAL A 156 -4.09 -7.59 -1.74
CA VAL A 156 -3.13 -6.49 -1.94
C VAL A 156 -3.71 -5.20 -1.36
N ALA A 157 -2.96 -4.56 -0.48
CA ALA A 157 -3.29 -3.23 0.02
C ALA A 157 -2.79 -2.16 -0.96
N VAL A 158 -3.69 -1.36 -1.50
CA VAL A 158 -3.39 -0.28 -2.44
C VAL A 158 -3.87 1.04 -1.87
N ASN A 159 -2.98 2.03 -1.82
CA ASN A 159 -3.37 3.40 -1.50
C ASN A 159 -3.85 4.08 -2.80
N ARG A 160 -5.04 4.67 -2.77
CA ARG A 160 -5.59 5.47 -3.85
C ARG A 160 -5.91 6.86 -3.36
N SER A 161 -5.68 7.87 -4.19
CA SER A 161 -6.19 9.22 -3.98
C SER A 161 -7.37 9.47 -4.94
N GLU A 162 -8.54 9.77 -4.38
CA GLU A 162 -9.71 10.22 -5.15
C GLU A 162 -10.27 11.48 -4.51
N ASP A 163 -10.52 12.50 -5.33
CA ASP A 163 -11.06 13.81 -4.90
C ASP A 163 -10.29 14.46 -3.74
N GLY A 164 -8.97 14.27 -3.71
CA GLY A 164 -8.09 14.78 -2.65
C GLY A 164 -8.16 13.97 -1.34
N SER A 165 -8.91 12.88 -1.29
CA SER A 165 -8.98 11.96 -0.16
C SER A 165 -8.18 10.68 -0.42
N GLU A 166 -7.31 10.32 0.52
CA GLU A 166 -6.59 9.04 0.48
C GLU A 166 -7.46 7.91 1.01
N ARG A 167 -7.54 6.81 0.25
CA ARG A 167 -8.32 5.62 0.57
C ARG A 167 -7.47 4.38 0.44
N LEU A 168 -7.47 3.56 1.50
CA LEU A 168 -6.89 2.23 1.49
C LEU A 168 -7.88 1.23 0.89
N CYS A 169 -7.51 0.59 -0.21
CA CYS A 169 -8.31 -0.41 -0.90
C CYS A 169 -7.66 -1.80 -0.80
N TRP A 170 -8.47 -2.84 -0.65
CA TRP A 170 -8.00 -4.23 -0.60
C TRP A 170 -8.41 -5.00 -1.86
N GLY A 171 -7.47 -5.10 -2.81
CA GLY A 171 -7.61 -5.91 -4.01
C GLY A 171 -7.47 -7.39 -3.67
N ARG A 172 -8.26 -8.26 -4.31
CA ARG A 172 -8.16 -9.72 -4.12
C ARG A 172 -7.86 -10.41 -5.44
N LEU A 173 -6.76 -11.15 -5.47
CA LEU A 173 -6.30 -11.92 -6.63
C LEU A 173 -6.36 -13.42 -6.31
N ASP A 174 -7.10 -14.17 -7.11
CA ASP A 174 -7.20 -15.63 -6.99
C ASP A 174 -6.01 -16.32 -7.67
N ARG A 175 -5.45 -17.33 -6.99
CA ARG A 175 -4.37 -18.21 -7.47
C ARG A 175 -3.21 -17.46 -8.15
N PRO A 176 -2.61 -16.45 -7.50
CA PRO A 176 -1.51 -15.66 -8.08
C PRO A 176 -0.32 -16.52 -8.52
N GLU A 177 -0.09 -17.66 -7.89
CA GLU A 177 0.98 -18.60 -8.25
C GLU A 177 0.80 -19.27 -9.62
N GLU A 178 -0.42 -19.31 -10.14
CA GLU A 178 -0.77 -19.92 -11.44
C GLU A 178 -0.81 -18.90 -12.57
N LEU A 179 -0.89 -17.60 -12.23
CA LEU A 179 -1.02 -16.53 -13.21
C LEU A 179 0.34 -16.10 -13.77
N PRO A 180 0.43 -15.74 -15.07
CA PRO A 180 1.65 -15.14 -15.60
C PRO A 180 1.90 -13.77 -14.95
N LEU A 181 3.17 -13.37 -14.78
CA LEU A 181 3.53 -12.08 -14.15
C LEU A 181 2.81 -10.88 -14.78
N LEU A 182 2.59 -10.89 -16.09
CA LEU A 182 1.84 -9.85 -16.80
C LEU A 182 0.40 -9.72 -16.34
N ALA A 183 -0.31 -10.83 -16.10
CA ALA A 183 -1.70 -10.77 -15.61
C ALA A 183 -1.76 -10.24 -14.18
N ILE A 184 -0.77 -10.56 -13.35
CA ILE A 184 -0.67 -10.03 -11.99
C ILE A 184 -0.36 -8.53 -12.01
N GLN A 185 0.54 -8.11 -12.91
CA GLN A 185 0.85 -6.70 -13.11
C GLN A 185 -0.39 -5.91 -13.56
N GLN A 186 -1.12 -6.43 -14.56
CA GLN A 186 -2.39 -5.85 -15.01
C GLN A 186 -3.41 -5.74 -13.87
N PHE A 187 -3.53 -6.76 -13.02
CA PHE A 187 -4.40 -6.71 -11.85
C PHE A 187 -4.01 -5.59 -10.87
N ILE A 188 -2.71 -5.38 -10.62
CA ILE A 188 -2.22 -4.32 -9.74
C ILE A 188 -2.48 -2.94 -10.36
N ASP A 189 -2.24 -2.80 -11.67
CA ASP A 189 -2.51 -1.57 -12.40
C ASP A 189 -4.02 -1.25 -12.40
N ASP A 190 -4.86 -2.26 -12.60
CA ASP A 190 -6.30 -2.16 -12.49
C ASP A 190 -6.74 -1.72 -11.08
N CYS A 191 -6.10 -2.27 -10.03
CA CYS A 191 -6.32 -1.83 -8.65
C CYS A 191 -5.92 -0.36 -8.44
N GLY A 192 -5.07 0.23 -9.28
CA GLY A 192 -4.70 1.65 -9.24
C GLY A 192 -5.59 2.57 -10.10
N HIS A 193 -6.09 2.09 -11.24
CA HIS A 193 -6.70 2.96 -12.26
C HIS A 193 -8.18 2.70 -12.58
N LYS A 194 -8.72 1.49 -12.41
CA LYS A 194 -10.14 1.20 -12.72
C LYS A 194 -11.09 1.89 -11.71
N PRO A 195 -12.35 2.20 -12.07
CA PRO A 195 -13.31 2.76 -11.11
C PRO A 195 -13.42 1.92 -9.81
N ILE A 196 -13.51 2.58 -8.65
CA ILE A 196 -13.56 1.87 -7.35
C ILE A 196 -14.83 1.04 -7.23
N GLU A 197 -15.93 1.48 -7.81
CA GLU A 197 -17.23 0.79 -7.80
C GLU A 197 -17.13 -0.58 -8.46
N ASP A 198 -16.29 -0.71 -9.48
CA ASP A 198 -16.09 -1.96 -10.22
C ASP A 198 -15.08 -2.86 -9.49
N MET A 199 -13.95 -2.30 -9.07
CA MET A 199 -12.86 -3.08 -8.48
C MET A 199 -13.11 -3.46 -7.01
N PHE A 200 -13.71 -2.56 -6.25
CA PHE A 200 -13.83 -2.64 -4.78
C PHE A 200 -15.29 -2.59 -4.29
N LYS A 201 -16.26 -2.97 -5.13
CA LYS A 201 -17.70 -3.01 -4.79
C LYS A 201 -18.00 -3.52 -3.38
N ARG A 202 -17.47 -4.69 -3.03
CA ARG A 202 -17.71 -5.32 -1.72
C ARG A 202 -17.12 -4.54 -0.55
N GLN A 203 -16.03 -3.82 -0.77
CA GLN A 203 -15.47 -2.93 0.24
C GLN A 203 -16.37 -1.71 0.41
N LEU A 204 -16.84 -1.09 -0.67
CA LEU A 204 -17.80 0.02 -0.61
C LEU A 204 -19.09 -0.37 0.11
N GLU A 205 -19.66 -1.54 -0.23
CA GLU A 205 -20.84 -2.09 0.46
C GLU A 205 -20.59 -2.23 1.97
N LEU A 206 -19.39 -2.67 2.36
CA LEU A 206 -18.99 -2.79 3.76
C LEU A 206 -18.82 -1.41 4.42
N GLU A 207 -18.25 -0.43 3.72
CA GLU A 207 -18.04 0.94 4.18
C GLU A 207 -19.36 1.69 4.46
N MET A 208 -20.42 1.36 3.72
CA MET A 208 -21.77 1.91 3.91
C MET A 208 -22.48 1.40 5.17
N LEU A 209 -22.02 0.30 5.77
CA LEU A 209 -22.65 -0.25 6.97
C LEU A 209 -22.30 0.58 8.22
N PRO A 210 -23.24 0.75 9.17
CA PRO A 210 -22.93 1.29 10.48
C PRO A 210 -21.81 0.48 11.15
N GLY A 211 -20.90 1.15 11.88
CA GLY A 211 -19.68 0.53 12.40
C GLY A 211 -19.91 -0.73 13.24
N TRP A 212 -20.99 -0.80 14.03
CA TRP A 212 -21.31 -2.02 14.78
C TRP A 212 -21.63 -3.22 13.87
N LEU A 213 -22.39 -3.00 12.80
CA LEU A 213 -22.77 -4.03 11.84
C LEU A 213 -21.57 -4.45 10.98
N ARG A 214 -20.77 -3.49 10.52
CA ARG A 214 -19.50 -3.75 9.83
C ARG A 214 -18.57 -4.64 10.66
N ARG A 215 -18.43 -4.35 11.96
CA ARG A 215 -17.65 -5.19 12.89
C ARG A 215 -18.20 -6.61 13.03
N LEU A 216 -19.52 -6.78 13.06
CA LEU A 216 -20.15 -8.10 13.10
C LEU A 216 -19.85 -8.89 11.81
N VAL A 217 -20.00 -8.25 10.64
CA VAL A 217 -19.70 -8.86 9.34
C VAL A 217 -18.23 -9.28 9.23
N LEU A 218 -17.31 -8.39 9.59
CA LEU A 218 -15.87 -8.68 9.59
C LEU A 218 -15.51 -9.81 10.57
N ARG A 219 -16.07 -9.80 11.78
CA ARG A 219 -15.87 -10.85 12.79
C ARG A 219 -16.42 -12.20 12.31
N TRP A 220 -17.58 -12.20 11.68
CA TRP A 220 -18.18 -13.40 11.09
C TRP A 220 -17.30 -13.96 9.98
N ASN A 221 -16.82 -13.11 9.07
CA ASN A 221 -15.91 -13.52 7.99
C ASN A 221 -14.60 -14.08 8.54
N HIS A 222 -13.99 -13.43 9.53
CA HIS A 222 -12.76 -13.91 10.17
C HIS A 222 -12.94 -15.29 10.79
N ARG A 223 -14.05 -15.52 11.50
CA ARG A 223 -14.32 -16.78 12.22
C ARG A 223 -15.03 -17.83 11.37
N SER A 224 -15.24 -17.56 10.09
CA SER A 224 -15.99 -18.46 9.22
C SER A 224 -15.23 -19.76 8.96
N ARG A 225 -15.94 -20.89 8.99
CA ARG A 225 -15.46 -22.21 8.53
C ARG A 225 -15.67 -22.42 7.02
N SER A 226 -16.32 -21.47 6.36
CA SER A 226 -16.71 -21.60 4.96
C SER A 226 -15.49 -21.48 4.05
N THR A 227 -15.47 -22.26 2.97
CA THR A 227 -14.52 -22.12 1.85
C THR A 227 -14.51 -20.71 1.27
N LYS A 228 -15.65 -20.00 1.33
CA LYS A 228 -15.78 -18.60 0.89
C LYS A 228 -15.01 -17.60 1.76
N ARG A 229 -14.39 -18.01 2.88
CA ARG A 229 -13.58 -17.12 3.74
C ARG A 229 -12.35 -16.60 2.98
N ALA A 230 -11.69 -17.47 2.23
CA ALA A 230 -10.53 -17.12 1.42
C ALA A 230 -10.90 -16.04 0.38
N ALA A 231 -11.98 -16.22 -0.37
CA ALA A 231 -12.45 -15.23 -1.33
C ALA A 231 -12.90 -13.89 -0.71
N ARG A 232 -13.30 -13.88 0.58
CA ARG A 232 -13.77 -12.65 1.27
C ARG A 232 -12.64 -11.85 1.89
N LEU A 233 -11.68 -12.51 2.53
CA LEU A 233 -10.59 -11.86 3.28
C LEU A 233 -9.20 -12.00 2.63
N GLY A 234 -9.00 -13.02 1.80
CA GLY A 234 -7.69 -13.50 1.37
C GLY A 234 -7.19 -14.67 2.24
N THR A 235 -6.16 -15.36 1.75
CA THR A 235 -5.36 -16.31 2.54
C THR A 235 -4.15 -15.61 3.14
N TYR A 236 -3.47 -14.79 2.35
CA TYR A 236 -2.38 -13.93 2.77
C TYR A 236 -2.57 -12.51 2.23
N SER A 237 -1.85 -11.55 2.79
CA SER A 237 -1.83 -10.18 2.28
C SER A 237 -0.45 -9.68 1.87
N LEU A 238 -0.41 -8.71 0.97
CA LEU A 238 0.78 -7.92 0.62
C LEU A 238 0.46 -6.45 0.90
N SER A 239 1.31 -5.81 1.71
CA SER A 239 1.27 -4.36 1.92
C SER A 239 2.71 -3.87 1.99
N THR A 240 3.07 -2.97 1.09
CA THR A 240 4.42 -2.40 1.01
C THR A 240 4.33 -0.90 0.83
N LEU A 241 5.29 -0.18 1.42
CA LEU A 241 5.49 1.25 1.23
C LEU A 241 6.77 1.54 0.42
N ALA A 242 7.41 0.50 -0.13
CA ALA A 242 8.69 0.64 -0.84
C ALA A 242 8.57 1.55 -2.08
N GLY A 243 7.40 1.59 -2.72
CA GLY A 243 7.13 2.52 -3.82
C GLY A 243 7.15 4.00 -3.43
N LEU A 244 7.03 4.29 -2.13
CA LEU A 244 7.14 5.63 -1.54
C LEU A 244 8.48 5.83 -0.81
N GLY A 245 9.44 4.92 -0.98
CA GLY A 245 10.71 4.93 -0.25
C GLY A 245 10.60 4.53 1.23
N GLY A 246 9.41 4.15 1.70
CA GLY A 246 9.15 3.79 3.09
C GLY A 246 9.25 2.29 3.36
N SER A 247 9.40 1.93 4.62
CA SER A 247 9.32 0.54 5.08
C SER A 247 8.20 0.35 6.09
N ASN A 248 7.37 -0.66 5.86
CA ASN A 248 6.34 -1.04 6.81
C ASN A 248 6.69 -2.40 7.43
N ARG A 249 7.21 -2.38 8.67
CA ARG A 249 7.60 -3.60 9.40
C ARG A 249 6.43 -4.27 10.11
N PHE A 250 5.30 -3.58 10.25
CA PHE A 250 4.11 -4.10 10.88
C PHE A 250 2.85 -3.36 10.43
N HIS A 251 1.87 -4.09 9.91
CA HIS A 251 0.52 -3.57 9.66
C HIS A 251 -0.55 -4.55 10.12
N PRO A 252 -1.71 -4.04 10.55
CA PRO A 252 -2.85 -4.87 10.87
C PRO A 252 -3.28 -5.70 9.65
N THR A 253 -3.49 -6.99 9.85
CA THR A 253 -4.07 -7.89 8.84
C THR A 253 -5.06 -8.85 9.49
N LEU A 254 -6.05 -9.31 8.71
CA LEU A 254 -6.96 -10.40 9.09
C LEU A 254 -6.55 -11.74 8.44
N CYS A 255 -5.55 -11.70 7.57
CA CYS A 255 -4.93 -12.90 7.02
C CYS A 255 -3.98 -13.52 8.04
N THR A 256 -3.70 -14.81 7.87
CA THR A 256 -2.77 -15.55 8.73
C THR A 256 -1.36 -15.00 8.60
N THR A 257 -1.00 -14.59 7.40
CA THR A 257 0.27 -13.98 7.11
C THR A 257 0.11 -12.73 6.25
N SER A 258 1.05 -11.80 6.41
CA SER A 258 1.21 -10.69 5.49
C SER A 258 2.67 -10.41 5.18
N LEU A 259 2.95 -10.24 3.90
CA LEU A 259 4.25 -9.87 3.39
C LEU A 259 4.39 -8.35 3.29
N SER A 260 5.59 -7.85 3.59
CA SER A 260 6.07 -6.50 3.32
C SER A 260 7.55 -6.57 2.95
N TYR A 261 8.06 -5.56 2.25
CA TYR A 261 9.46 -5.48 1.87
C TYR A 261 9.91 -4.01 1.79
N GLN A 262 11.19 -3.77 2.00
CA GLN A 262 11.84 -2.47 1.88
C GLN A 262 12.25 -2.16 0.43
N PRO A 263 12.55 -0.90 0.10
CA PRO A 263 13.28 -0.59 -1.13
C PRO A 263 14.57 -1.41 -1.23
N LEU A 264 14.95 -1.77 -2.46
CA LEU A 264 16.18 -2.49 -2.73
C LEU A 264 17.38 -1.58 -2.39
N GLU A 265 18.33 -2.09 -1.60
CA GLU A 265 19.58 -1.41 -1.31
C GLU A 265 20.51 -1.40 -2.53
N PRO A 266 21.47 -0.44 -2.61
CA PRO A 266 22.42 -0.38 -3.71
C PRO A 266 23.27 -1.65 -3.89
N ASP A 267 23.46 -2.44 -2.83
CA ASP A 267 24.19 -3.72 -2.87
C ASP A 267 23.31 -4.91 -3.26
N GLY A 268 22.06 -4.65 -3.68
CA GLY A 268 21.12 -5.66 -4.13
C GLY A 268 20.44 -6.44 -2.99
N ARG A 269 20.61 -6.03 -1.73
CA ARG A 269 19.85 -6.60 -0.61
C ARG A 269 18.47 -5.95 -0.47
N CYS A 270 17.50 -6.75 -0.05
CA CYS A 270 16.16 -6.29 0.28
C CYS A 270 15.75 -6.92 1.60
N LEU A 271 15.35 -6.09 2.57
CA LEU A 271 14.76 -6.61 3.80
C LEU A 271 13.31 -6.99 3.52
N VAL A 272 12.97 -8.25 3.76
CA VAL A 272 11.63 -8.80 3.60
C VAL A 272 11.09 -9.16 4.99
N THR A 273 9.89 -8.67 5.30
CA THR A 273 9.19 -8.91 6.55
C THR A 273 7.97 -9.77 6.30
N LEU A 274 7.86 -10.88 7.03
CA LEU A 274 6.66 -11.70 7.08
C LEU A 274 6.01 -11.56 8.46
N ILE A 275 4.84 -10.94 8.49
CA ILE A 275 3.99 -10.82 9.67
C ILE A 275 3.11 -12.06 9.72
N ALA A 276 2.98 -12.70 10.88
CA ALA A 276 2.21 -13.94 11.00
C ALA A 276 1.42 -14.05 12.31
N ASP A 277 0.30 -14.78 12.29
CA ASP A 277 -0.50 -15.11 13.47
C ASP A 277 0.18 -16.24 14.28
N HIS A 278 0.69 -15.89 15.47
CA HIS A 278 1.42 -16.83 16.34
C HIS A 278 0.57 -17.99 16.86
N ARG A 279 -0.77 -17.93 16.73
CA ARG A 279 -1.66 -19.05 17.09
C ARG A 279 -1.66 -20.16 16.04
N VAL A 280 -1.20 -19.86 14.82
CA VAL A 280 -1.23 -20.79 13.68
C VAL A 280 0.17 -21.24 13.32
N VAL A 281 1.13 -20.32 13.29
CA VAL A 281 2.50 -20.59 12.85
C VAL A 281 3.51 -20.09 13.88
N ASP A 282 4.65 -20.77 13.96
CA ASP A 282 5.79 -20.37 14.77
C ASP A 282 6.84 -19.61 13.94
N GLY A 283 7.80 -18.98 14.62
CA GLY A 283 8.86 -18.22 13.96
C GLY A 283 9.79 -19.07 13.10
N ALA A 284 9.99 -20.34 13.41
CA ALA A 284 10.87 -21.22 12.65
C ALA A 284 10.26 -21.55 11.28
N LEU A 285 8.96 -21.80 11.22
CA LEU A 285 8.22 -21.97 9.97
C LEU A 285 8.28 -20.69 9.13
N VAL A 286 8.04 -19.53 9.74
CA VAL A 286 8.10 -18.23 9.05
C VAL A 286 9.50 -17.97 8.48
N ALA A 287 10.56 -18.21 9.24
CA ALA A 287 11.94 -18.04 8.78
C ALA A 287 12.29 -18.98 7.61
N ARG A 288 11.87 -20.26 7.67
CA ARG A 288 12.04 -21.20 6.55
C ARG A 288 11.25 -20.78 5.32
N SER A 289 10.02 -20.29 5.49
CA SER A 289 9.20 -19.77 4.39
C SER A 289 9.82 -18.53 3.73
N LEU A 290 10.49 -17.66 4.48
CA LEU A 290 11.25 -16.53 3.93
C LEU A 290 12.48 -16.99 3.14
N ALA A 291 13.20 -18.02 3.61
CA ALA A 291 14.31 -18.61 2.86
C ALA A 291 13.82 -19.25 1.55
N GLN A 292 12.70 -19.97 1.60
CA GLN A 292 12.08 -20.56 0.41
C GLN A 292 11.56 -19.49 -0.56
N LEU A 293 11.01 -18.39 -0.05
CA LEU A 293 10.63 -17.23 -0.86
C LEU A 293 11.83 -16.67 -1.63
N GLU A 294 12.96 -16.49 -0.96
CA GLU A 294 14.21 -16.03 -1.59
C GLU A 294 14.65 -16.96 -2.71
N THR A 295 14.64 -18.28 -2.48
CA THR A 295 14.95 -19.27 -3.52
C THR A 295 14.04 -19.15 -4.73
N ILE A 296 12.72 -19.04 -4.52
CA ILE A 296 11.73 -18.87 -5.59
C ILE A 296 11.97 -17.56 -6.35
N LEU A 297 12.25 -16.46 -5.65
CA LEU A 297 12.57 -15.17 -6.24
C LEU A 297 13.82 -15.23 -7.13
N GLN A 298 14.87 -15.92 -6.69
CA GLN A 298 16.15 -16.01 -7.39
C GLN A 298 16.15 -16.99 -8.59
N HIS A 299 15.28 -18.01 -8.57
CA HIS A 299 15.27 -19.05 -9.60
C HIS A 299 14.04 -18.93 -10.49
N ASP A 300 12.87 -19.25 -9.95
CA ASP A 300 11.62 -19.32 -10.71
C ASP A 300 11.27 -17.98 -11.35
N LEU A 301 11.33 -16.89 -10.58
CA LEU A 301 10.88 -15.57 -11.06
C LEU A 301 11.92 -14.92 -11.97
N VAL A 302 13.22 -15.17 -11.75
CA VAL A 302 14.28 -14.77 -12.69
C VAL A 302 14.09 -15.47 -14.03
N SER A 303 13.86 -16.78 -14.03
CA SER A 303 13.61 -17.56 -15.25
C SER A 303 12.37 -17.08 -16.02
N GLU A 304 11.27 -16.80 -15.30
CA GLU A 304 10.06 -16.26 -15.91
C GLU A 304 10.28 -14.87 -16.52
N LEU A 305 11.01 -13.99 -15.84
CA LEU A 305 11.33 -12.65 -16.37
C LEU A 305 12.23 -12.70 -17.60
N HIS A 306 13.22 -13.60 -17.63
CA HIS A 306 14.04 -13.81 -18.82
C HIS A 306 13.23 -14.33 -20.01
N SER A 307 12.25 -15.19 -19.76
CA SER A 307 11.33 -15.68 -20.80
C SER A 307 10.48 -14.56 -21.40
N LEU A 308 10.25 -13.46 -20.66
CA LEU A 308 9.55 -12.27 -21.12
C LEU A 308 10.47 -11.24 -21.83
N ALA A 309 11.78 -11.38 -21.69
CA ALA A 309 12.78 -10.52 -22.34
C ALA A 309 13.16 -11.02 -23.74
N ALA A 310 13.01 -12.32 -24.01
CA ALA A 310 13.27 -12.87 -25.34
C ALA A 310 12.20 -12.38 -26.33
N PRO A 311 12.58 -11.75 -27.46
CA PRO A 311 11.62 -11.50 -28.53
C PRO A 311 11.02 -12.84 -28.94
N SER A 312 9.69 -12.91 -29.01
CA SER A 312 8.95 -14.07 -29.50
C SER A 312 9.43 -14.41 -30.91
N ALA A 313 10.40 -15.31 -31.00
CA ALA A 313 10.87 -15.86 -32.26
C ALA A 313 9.76 -16.75 -32.85
N GLY A 314 9.20 -16.31 -33.97
CA GLY A 314 8.55 -17.17 -34.97
C GLY A 314 7.13 -17.64 -34.66
N HIS A 315 6.14 -16.80 -34.97
CA HIS A 315 4.93 -17.32 -35.62
C HIS A 315 5.03 -16.95 -37.10
N GLU A 316 5.81 -17.75 -37.83
CA GLU A 316 5.81 -17.73 -39.29
C GLU A 316 4.52 -18.43 -39.74
N PRO A 317 3.59 -17.72 -40.43
CA PRO A 317 2.40 -18.39 -40.96
C PRO A 317 2.86 -19.42 -42.00
N PRO A 318 2.23 -20.61 -42.07
CA PRO A 318 2.57 -21.58 -43.09
C PRO A 318 2.37 -20.96 -44.47
N SER A 319 3.48 -20.83 -45.20
CA SER A 319 3.51 -20.54 -46.63
C SER A 319 2.74 -21.64 -47.35
N ALA A 320 1.51 -21.33 -47.75
CA ALA A 320 0.75 -22.15 -48.67
C ALA A 320 1.30 -21.90 -50.08
N ALA A 321 2.25 -22.74 -50.48
CA ALA A 321 2.61 -22.96 -51.86
C ALA A 321 1.87 -24.22 -52.36
N ALA A 322 1.18 -24.04 -53.50
CA ALA A 322 0.60 -24.99 -54.46
C ALA A 322 -0.91 -24.76 -54.68
#